data_AF-A0A7Z0ERL9-F1
#
_entry.id   AF-A0A7Z0ERL9-F1
#
_cell.length_a   1.000
_cell.length_b   1.000
_cell.length_c   1.000
_cell.angle_alpha   90.00
_cell.angle_beta   90.00
_cell.angle_gamma   90.00
#
_symmetry.space_group_name_H-M   'P 1'
#
loop_
_entity.id
_entity.type
_entity.pdbx_description
1 polymer ?
#
loop_
_entity_poly.entity_id
_entity_poly.type
_entity_poly.pdbx_seq_one_letter_code
_entity_poly.pdbx_strand_id
1 'polypeptide(L)' 'MAARLRIPVLVVWGKNDEIFDIADATASRRDPPDGCIELLDGGPFLLESHLDEVVRIVRNWRAVL' A
#
# COMPACT_ATOMS: atom_id res chain seq x y z
N MET A 1 24.19 9.37 4.14
CA MET A 1 23.78 7.95 4.10
C MET A 1 22.61 7.76 5.05
N ALA A 2 21.37 7.86 4.55
CA ALA A 2 20.19 7.53 5.34
C ALA A 2 20.16 6.02 5.57
N ALA A 3 20.01 5.59 6.82
CA ALA A 3 19.83 4.18 7.13
C ALA A 3 18.50 3.70 6.52
N ARG A 4 18.55 2.71 5.63
CA ARG A 4 17.35 2.01 5.15
C ARG A 4 16.78 1.19 6.29
N LEU A 5 15.65 1.62 6.84
CA LEU A 5 14.90 0.86 7.83
C LEU A 5 14.29 -0.36 7.13
N ARG A 6 14.63 -1.57 7.58
CA ARG A 6 13.97 -2.82 7.17
C ARG A 6 12.71 -3.03 8.00
N ILE A 7 11.78 -2.10 7.89
CA ILE A 7 10.46 -2.24 8.51
C ILE A 7 9.54 -2.76 7.41
N PRO A 8 8.86 -3.91 7.61
CA PRO A 8 7.84 -4.37 6.69
C PRO A 8 6.75 -3.31 6.56
N VAL A 9 6.35 -2.98 5.33
CA VAL A 9 5.31 -1.98 5.05
C VAL A 9 4.24 -2.61 4.18
N LEU A 10 2.98 -2.35 4.51
CA LEU A 10 1.83 -2.63 3.65
C LEU A 10 1.28 -1.31 3.11
N VAL A 11 1.16 -1.22 1.79
CA VAL A 11 0.46 -0.11 1.11
C VAL A 11 -0.78 -0.68 0.44
N VAL A 12 -1.95 -0.13 0.74
CA VAL A 12 -3.21 -0.46 0.06
C VAL A 12 -3.67 0.79 -0.67
N TRP A 13 -3.86 0.68 -1.98
CA TRP A 13 -4.01 1.85 -2.86
C TRP A 13 -5.16 1.67 -3.86
N GLY A 14 -5.87 2.76 -4.16
CA GLY A 14 -6.89 2.77 -5.21
C GLY A 14 -6.26 2.98 -6.59
N LYS A 15 -6.35 2.01 -7.50
CA LYS A 15 -5.70 2.09 -8.82
C LYS A 15 -6.23 3.23 -9.70
N ASN A 16 -7.39 3.80 -9.37
CA ASN A 16 -7.99 4.94 -10.08
C ASN A 16 -7.88 6.22 -9.26
N ASP A 17 -6.93 6.31 -8.32
CA ASP A 17 -6.64 7.54 -7.61
C ASP A 17 -6.07 8.57 -8.58
N GLU A 18 -6.80 9.67 -8.80
CA GLU A 18 -6.38 10.76 -9.68
C GLU A 18 -5.54 11.82 -8.95
N ILE A 19 -5.42 11.72 -7.61
CA ILE A 19 -4.68 12.66 -6.76
C ILE A 19 -3.21 12.26 -6.67
N PHE A 20 -2.92 10.96 -6.70
CA PHE A 20 -1.56 10.42 -6.62
C PHE A 20 -1.37 9.33 -7.69
N ASP A 21 -0.25 9.38 -8.40
CA ASP A 21 0.02 8.45 -9.49
C ASP A 21 0.35 7.04 -8.94
N ILE A 22 -0.09 5.99 -9.65
CA ILE A 22 0.34 4.61 -9.40
C ILE A 22 1.88 4.49 -9.46
N ALA A 23 2.55 5.36 -10.22
CA ALA A 23 4.00 5.50 -10.23
C ALA A 23 4.57 5.80 -8.82
N ASP A 24 3.87 6.59 -7.99
CA ASP A 24 4.27 6.91 -6.62
C ASP A 24 4.01 5.71 -5.68
N ALA A 25 2.88 5.02 -5.85
CA ALA A 25 2.60 3.78 -5.14
C ALA A 25 3.66 2.72 -5.43
N THR A 26 4.01 2.49 -6.70
CA THR A 26 5.02 1.50 -7.10
C THR A 26 6.45 1.93 -6.77
N ALA A 27 6.77 3.23 -6.78
CA ALA A 27 8.04 3.76 -6.29
C ALA A 27 8.24 3.51 -4.78
N SER A 28 7.15 3.44 -4.01
CA SER A 28 7.17 3.06 -2.59
C SER A 28 7.70 1.64 -2.34
N ARG A 29 7.74 0.75 -3.36
CA ARG A 29 8.46 -0.55 -3.26
C ARG A 29 9.98 -0.41 -3.13
N ARG A 30 10.56 0.77 -3.41
CA ARG A 30 12.02 0.98 -3.42
C ARG A 30 12.63 1.21 -2.03
N ASP A 31 11.81 1.57 -1.04
CA ASP A 31 12.30 1.97 0.29
C ASP A 31 12.20 0.89 1.39
N PRO A 32 11.12 0.09 1.49
CA PRO A 32 11.14 -1.13 2.29
C PRO A 32 11.41 -2.35 1.38
N PRO A 33 12.51 -3.10 1.61
CA PRO A 33 12.82 -4.32 0.84
C PRO A 33 11.73 -5.40 0.92
N ASP A 34 10.84 -5.32 1.91
CA ASP A 34 9.75 -6.26 2.17
C ASP A 34 8.36 -5.59 2.05
N GLY A 35 8.26 -4.51 1.27
CA GLY A 35 7.01 -3.77 1.06
C GLY A 35 5.99 -4.56 0.24
N CYS A 36 4.80 -4.81 0.80
CA CYS A 36 3.65 -5.36 0.09
C CYS A 36 2.75 -4.22 -0.42
N ILE A 37 2.33 -4.28 -1.69
CA ILE A 37 1.39 -3.31 -2.28
C ILE A 37 0.19 -4.06 -2.83
N GLU A 38 -1.00 -3.70 -2.34
CA GLU A 38 -2.30 -4.19 -2.80
C GLU A 38 -3.04 -3.06 -3.52
N LEU A 39 -3.41 -3.29 -4.79
CA LEU A 39 -4.13 -2.32 -5.61
C LEU A 39 -5.59 -2.73 -5.74
N LEU A 40 -6.50 -1.86 -5.33
CA LEU A 40 -7.95 -2.06 -5.41
C LEU A 40 -8.56 -1.21 -6.54
N ASP A 41 -9.73 -1.61 -7.02
CA ASP A 41 -10.49 -0.86 -8.04
C ASP A 41 -11.24 0.35 -7.42
N GLY A 42 -10.49 1.24 -6.76
CA GLY A 42 -10.99 2.41 -6.06
C GLY A 42 -10.25 3.69 -6.46
N GLY A 43 -10.84 4.82 -6.10
CA GLY A 43 -10.24 6.15 -6.21
C GLY A 43 -9.61 6.62 -4.90
N PRO A 44 -9.44 7.95 -4.68
CA PRO A 44 -8.73 8.50 -3.52
C PRO A 44 -9.43 8.24 -2.17
N PHE A 45 -10.74 8.03 -2.17
CA PHE A 45 -11.55 7.75 -0.99
C PHE A 45 -11.72 6.23 -0.79
N LEU A 46 -10.60 5.53 -0.63
CA LEU A 46 -10.59 4.07 -0.62
C LEU A 46 -11.25 3.48 0.63
N LEU A 47 -11.14 4.14 1.78
CA LEU A 47 -11.76 3.67 3.02
C LEU A 47 -13.28 3.85 3.01
N GLU A 48 -13.80 4.84 2.30
CA GLU A 48 -15.22 5.12 2.15
C GLU A 48 -15.87 4.15 1.17
N SER A 49 -15.15 3.74 0.12
CA SER A 49 -15.65 2.87 -0.94
C SER A 49 -15.38 1.38 -0.70
N HIS A 50 -14.26 1.02 -0.07
CA HIS A 50 -13.76 -0.36 0.03
C HIS A 50 -13.36 -0.74 1.48
N LEU A 51 -14.02 -0.17 2.49
CA LEU A 51 -13.66 -0.37 3.92
C LEU A 51 -13.42 -1.85 4.28
N ASP A 52 -14.40 -2.70 4.00
CA ASP A 52 -14.37 -4.11 4.40
C ASP A 52 -13.22 -4.88 3.73
N GLU A 53 -12.92 -4.54 2.47
CA GLU A 53 -11.82 -5.12 1.72
C GLU A 53 -10.47 -4.69 2.28
N VAL A 54 -10.30 -3.40 2.57
CA VAL A 54 -9.08 -2.87 3.20
C VAL A 54 -8.87 -3.48 4.59
N VAL A 55 -9.92 -3.58 5.40
CA VAL A 55 -9.86 -4.21 6.74
C VAL A 55 -9.43 -5.67 6.63
N ARG A 56 -9.96 -6.41 5.66
CA ARG A 56 -9.58 -7.81 5.40
C ARG A 56 -8.11 -7.93 5.02
N ILE A 57 -7.63 -7.07 4.12
CA ILE A 57 -6.22 -7.04 3.69
C ILE A 57 -5.31 -6.79 4.89
N VAL A 58 -5.60 -5.75 5.68
CA VAL A 58 -4.80 -5.39 6.87
C VAL A 58 -4.79 -6.52 7.90
N ARG A 59 -5.93 -7.15 8.18
CA ARG A 59 -6.02 -8.26 9.16
C ARG A 59 -5.28 -9.51 8.71
N ASN A 60 -5.23 -9.77 7.41
CA ASN A 60 -4.59 -10.96 6.85
C ASN A 60 -3.10 -10.76 6.57
N TRP A 61 -2.63 -9.52 6.54
CA TRP A 61 -1.24 -9.23 6.25
C TRP A 61 -0.32 -9.79 7.33
N ARG A 62 0.71 -10.52 6.90
CA ARG A 62 1.78 -11.03 7.76
C ARG A 62 3.10 -10.52 7.21
N ALA A 63 3.70 -9.60 7.94
CA ALA A 63 5.07 -9.19 7.71
C ALA A 63 6.00 -10.40 7.91
N VAL A 64 6.83 -10.70 6.91
CA VAL A 64 7.98 -11.59 7.07
C VAL A 64 9.15 -10.71 7.51
N LEU A 65 9.73 -11.01 8.67
CA LEU A 65 10.91 -10.34 9.22
C LEU A 65 12.18 -11.10 8.87
#